data_AF-A0A8S3JSC7-F1
#
_entry.id   AF-A0A8S3JSC7-F1
#
_cell.length_a   1.000
_cell.length_b   1.000
_cell.length_c   1.000
_cell.angle_alpha   90.00
_cell.angle_beta   90.00
_cell.angle_gamma   90.00
#
_symmetry.space_group_name_H-M   'P 1'
#
loop_
_entity.id
_entity.type
_entity.pdbx_description
1 polymer ?
#
loop_
_entity_poly.entity_id
_entity_poly.type
_entity_poly.pdbx_seq_one_letter_code
_entity_poly.pdbx_strand_id
1 'polypeptide(L)'
;CKDDPNILAQACYFFAALTAILPGEIVQQTESIINIFKATCKYLYKNIALLRQLSIQTTSHSLENVQLWIINQSAHALFYTLYTVYPCNFLYHIQREFQRNENLDVFEHIFIPMFQRVRFNARLIDSDRKRELDKVKRLRQHSSNTIFDARKLSLDPLFGRES
;
A
#
# COMPACT_ATOMS: atom_id res chain seq x y z
N CYS A 1 0.32 22.66 -1.82
CA CYS A 1 -0.06 21.98 -0.57
C CYS A 1 -0.61 20.56 -0.79
N LYS A 2 -1.43 20.28 -1.81
CA LYS A 2 -2.06 18.94 -2.03
C LYS A 2 -1.13 17.84 -2.57
N ASP A 3 0.07 18.16 -3.03
CA ASP A 3 1.00 17.20 -3.66
C ASP A 3 2.40 17.24 -3.04
N ASP A 4 2.54 17.67 -1.77
CA ASP A 4 3.84 17.65 -1.11
C ASP A 4 4.27 16.19 -0.88
N PRO A 5 5.42 15.76 -1.44
CA PRO A 5 5.87 14.38 -1.33
C PRO A 5 6.09 13.91 0.11
N ASN A 6 6.52 14.82 1.00
CA ASN A 6 6.75 14.47 2.39
C ASN A 6 5.42 14.22 3.12
N ILE A 7 4.39 15.00 2.81
CA ILE A 7 3.04 14.80 3.35
C ILE A 7 2.47 13.47 2.85
N LEU A 8 2.66 13.13 1.57
CA LEU A 8 2.22 11.85 1.00
C LEU A 8 2.92 10.66 1.67
N ALA A 9 4.24 10.73 1.89
CA ALA A 9 4.98 9.69 2.59
C ALA A 9 4.49 9.49 4.03
N GLN A 10 4.40 10.59 4.80
CA GLN A 10 3.95 10.57 6.18
C GLN A 10 2.52 10.03 6.29
N ALA A 11 1.61 10.48 5.42
CA ALA A 11 0.25 9.98 5.39
C ALA A 11 0.20 8.49 5.06
N CYS A 12 0.97 8.01 4.09
CA CYS A 12 1.03 6.59 3.76
C CYS A 12 1.50 5.76 4.94
N TYR A 13 2.59 6.17 5.60
CA TYR A 13 3.12 5.46 6.76
C TYR A 13 2.14 5.47 7.95
N PHE A 14 1.56 6.63 8.25
CA PHE A 14 0.58 6.80 9.31
C PHE A 14 -0.65 5.91 9.08
N PHE A 15 -1.25 5.94 7.89
CA PHE A 15 -2.42 5.12 7.58
C PHE A 15 -2.08 3.63 7.46
N ALA A 16 -0.86 3.26 7.08
CA ALA A 16 -0.40 1.88 7.13
C ALA A 16 -0.39 1.36 8.57
N ALA A 17 0.15 2.13 9.52
CA ALA A 17 0.16 1.75 10.93
C ALA A 17 -1.27 1.75 11.51
N LEU A 18 -2.04 2.80 11.26
CA LEU A 18 -3.38 2.97 11.82
C LEU A 18 -4.36 1.91 11.32
N THR A 19 -4.30 1.56 10.04
CA THR A 19 -5.14 0.50 9.45
C THR A 19 -4.77 -0.88 10.02
N ALA A 20 -3.50 -1.11 10.31
CA ALA A 20 -3.06 -2.38 10.89
C ALA A 20 -3.47 -2.53 12.37
N ILE A 21 -3.44 -1.44 13.14
CA ILE A 21 -3.75 -1.45 14.58
C ILE A 21 -5.26 -1.36 14.81
N LEU A 22 -5.97 -0.50 14.08
CA LEU A 22 -7.38 -0.18 14.29
C LEU A 22 -8.21 -0.33 13.01
N PRO A 23 -8.27 -1.53 12.40
CA PRO A 23 -9.02 -1.71 11.16
C PRO A 23 -10.49 -1.31 11.33
N GLY A 24 -11.15 -1.72 12.42
CA GLY A 24 -12.58 -1.45 12.64
C GLY A 24 -12.97 0.05 12.63
N GLU A 25 -12.10 0.93 13.12
CA GLU A 25 -12.34 2.38 13.15
C GLU A 25 -12.06 3.03 11.79
N ILE A 26 -11.11 2.48 11.05
CA ILE A 26 -10.62 3.04 9.79
C ILE A 26 -11.44 2.60 8.57
N VAL A 27 -12.29 1.57 8.71
CA VAL A 27 -13.19 1.09 7.65
C VAL A 27 -13.89 2.23 6.90
N GLN A 28 -14.43 3.23 7.62
CA GLN A 28 -15.18 4.32 7.00
C GLN A 28 -14.30 5.29 6.19
N GLN A 29 -12.99 5.31 6.44
CA GLN A 29 -12.01 6.16 5.76
C GLN A 29 -11.26 5.42 4.64
N THR A 30 -11.62 4.17 4.35
CA THR A 30 -10.91 3.32 3.37
C THR A 30 -10.78 4.00 2.00
N GLU A 31 -11.82 4.67 1.52
CA GLU A 31 -11.77 5.36 0.22
C GLU A 31 -10.79 6.55 0.22
N SER A 32 -10.79 7.35 1.29
CA SER A 32 -9.84 8.45 1.47
C SER A 32 -8.39 7.95 1.49
N ILE A 33 -8.14 6.84 2.20
CA ILE A 33 -6.82 6.22 2.29
C ILE A 33 -6.36 5.68 0.94
N ILE A 34 -7.26 5.05 0.18
CA ILE A 34 -6.98 4.60 -1.18
C ILE A 34 -6.66 5.80 -2.09
N ASN A 35 -7.34 6.93 -1.93
CA ASN A 35 -7.04 8.13 -2.71
C ASN A 35 -5.64 8.70 -2.40
N ILE A 36 -5.21 8.67 -1.13
CA ILE A 36 -3.83 9.02 -0.75
C ILE A 36 -2.85 8.07 -1.41
N PHE A 37 -3.08 6.75 -1.31
CA PHE A 37 -2.24 5.75 -1.96
C PHE A 37 -2.11 6.01 -3.48
N LYS A 38 -3.24 6.30 -4.15
CA LYS A 38 -3.25 6.63 -5.59
C LYS A 38 -2.43 7.88 -5.91
N ALA A 39 -2.59 8.95 -5.13
CA ALA A 39 -1.80 10.18 -5.32
C ALA A 39 -0.30 9.89 -5.20
N THR A 40 0.09 9.08 -4.21
CA THR A 40 1.46 8.62 -4.03
C THR A 40 1.96 7.79 -5.21
N CYS A 41 1.18 6.83 -5.72
CA CYS A 41 1.55 6.06 -6.91
C CYS A 41 1.75 6.95 -8.15
N LYS A 42 0.90 7.96 -8.35
CA LYS A 42 1.05 8.93 -9.43
C LYS A 42 2.35 9.74 -9.27
N TYR A 43 2.69 10.14 -8.05
CA TYR A 43 3.96 10.83 -7.77
C TYR A 43 5.18 9.93 -8.06
N LEU A 44 5.14 8.67 -7.64
CA LEU A 44 6.20 7.69 -7.91
C LEU A 44 6.36 7.44 -9.41
N TYR A 45 5.26 7.34 -10.16
CA TYR A 45 5.29 7.17 -11.61
C TYR A 45 5.94 8.36 -12.33
N LYS A 46 5.62 9.60 -11.92
CA LYS A 46 6.28 10.81 -12.45
C LYS A 46 7.80 10.79 -12.26
N ASN A 47 8.29 10.09 -11.23
CA ASN A 47 9.71 9.97 -10.90
C ASN A 47 10.27 8.57 -11.21
N ILE A 48 9.63 7.80 -12.10
CA ILE A 48 9.96 6.39 -12.29
C ILE A 48 11.38 6.15 -12.82
N ALA A 49 11.90 7.06 -13.63
CA ALA A 49 13.28 6.96 -14.13
C ALA A 49 14.27 6.97 -12.96
N LEU A 50 14.10 7.89 -12.01
CA LEU A 50 14.93 7.98 -10.80
C LEU A 50 14.69 6.79 -9.87
N LEU A 51 13.44 6.36 -9.70
CA LEU A 51 13.10 5.19 -8.90
C LEU A 51 13.78 3.91 -9.42
N ARG A 52 13.83 3.73 -10.75
CA ARG A 52 14.54 2.61 -11.39
C ARG A 52 16.05 2.70 -11.16
N GLN A 53 16.64 3.89 -11.21
CA GLN A 53 18.06 4.08 -10.91
C GLN A 53 18.40 3.74 -9.45
N LEU A 54 17.54 4.12 -8.50
CA LEU A 54 17.70 3.78 -7.07
C LEU A 54 17.65 2.27 -6.80
N SER A 55 16.96 1.49 -7.63
CA SER A 55 16.97 0.03 -7.51
C SER A 55 18.29 -0.61 -7.95
N ILE A 56 19.14 0.12 -8.67
CA ILE A 56 20.38 -0.37 -9.30
C ILE A 56 21.64 0.21 -8.62
N GLN A 57 21.57 1.43 -8.07
CA GLN A 57 22.74 2.14 -7.51
C GLN A 57 22.48 2.56 -6.06
N THR A 58 23.24 1.98 -5.12
CA THR A 58 23.09 2.23 -3.67
C THR A 58 23.97 3.37 -3.12
N THR A 59 24.66 4.14 -3.97
CA THR A 59 25.84 4.91 -3.52
C THR A 59 25.85 6.42 -3.79
N SER A 60 24.83 7.03 -4.42
CA SER A 60 24.72 8.50 -4.46
C SER A 60 23.55 9.00 -3.61
N HIS A 61 23.85 9.32 -2.35
CA HIS A 61 22.86 9.82 -1.37
C HIS A 61 22.60 11.32 -1.55
N SER A 62 21.92 11.72 -2.63
CA SER A 62 21.25 13.02 -2.64
C SER A 62 20.04 12.98 -1.70
N LEU A 63 19.68 14.11 -1.10
CA LEU A 63 18.51 14.20 -0.22
C LEU A 63 17.22 13.79 -0.96
N GLU A 64 17.12 14.13 -2.24
CA GLU A 64 16.00 13.78 -3.12
C GLU A 64 15.87 12.27 -3.33
N ASN A 65 16.99 11.56 -3.49
CA ASN A 65 17.03 10.11 -3.63
C ASN A 65 16.51 9.40 -2.37
N VAL A 66 16.92 9.88 -1.20
CA VAL A 66 16.44 9.36 0.09
C VAL A 66 14.94 9.62 0.27
N GLN A 67 14.48 10.83 -0.06
CA GLN A 67 13.06 11.16 0.00
C GLN A 67 12.21 10.29 -0.93
N LEU A 68 12.62 10.12 -2.19
CA LEU A 68 11.91 9.26 -3.14
C LEU A 68 11.85 7.80 -2.67
N TRP A 69 12.95 7.30 -2.09
CA TRP A 69 12.98 5.97 -1.48
C TRP A 69 12.01 5.86 -0.31
N ILE A 70 11.98 6.82 0.62
CA ILE A 70 11.05 6.84 1.76
C ILE A 70 9.59 6.83 1.27
N ILE A 71 9.27 7.62 0.25
CA ILE A 71 7.92 7.66 -0.34
C ILE A 71 7.56 6.29 -0.91
N ASN A 72 8.48 5.66 -1.65
CA ASN A 72 8.25 4.34 -2.23
C ASN A 72 8.01 3.28 -1.14
N GLN A 73 8.86 3.24 -0.10
CA GLN A 73 8.68 2.32 1.02
C GLN A 73 7.37 2.57 1.77
N SER A 74 7.00 3.83 1.97
CA SER A 74 5.74 4.19 2.64
C SER A 74 4.52 3.76 1.84
N ALA A 75 4.56 3.91 0.51
CA ALA A 75 3.52 3.42 -0.39
C ALA A 75 3.39 1.89 -0.34
N HIS A 76 4.52 1.17 -0.35
CA HIS A 76 4.55 -0.29 -0.18
C HIS A 76 3.93 -0.73 1.15
N ALA A 77 4.31 -0.08 2.26
CA ALA A 77 3.76 -0.39 3.57
C ALA A 77 2.24 -0.24 3.59
N LEU A 78 1.71 0.87 3.04
CA LEU A 78 0.27 1.09 2.94
C LEU A 78 -0.41 0.06 2.06
N PHE A 79 0.19 -0.27 0.91
CA PHE A 79 -0.30 -1.29 0.00
C PHE A 79 -0.42 -2.67 0.67
N TYR A 80 0.62 -3.14 1.35
CA TYR A 80 0.60 -4.44 2.04
C TYR A 80 -0.46 -4.45 3.15
N THR A 81 -0.57 -3.37 3.93
CA THR A 81 -1.59 -3.28 4.97
C THR A 81 -3.00 -3.30 4.37
N LEU A 82 -3.27 -2.47 3.36
CA LEU A 82 -4.58 -2.44 2.69
C LEU A 82 -4.93 -3.78 2.06
N TYR A 83 -3.96 -4.47 1.46
CA TYR A 83 -4.18 -5.80 0.88
C TYR A 83 -4.40 -6.89 1.94
N THR A 84 -3.77 -6.77 3.11
CA THR A 84 -3.95 -7.72 4.22
C THR A 84 -5.27 -7.51 4.92
N VAL A 85 -5.61 -6.24 5.15
CA VAL A 85 -6.79 -5.84 5.92
C VAL A 85 -8.01 -5.82 5.03
N TYR A 86 -7.99 -5.15 3.88
CA TYR A 86 -9.13 -4.96 2.97
C TYR A 86 -8.86 -5.48 1.54
N PRO A 87 -8.42 -6.74 1.36
CA PRO A 87 -8.06 -7.27 0.06
C PRO A 87 -9.11 -7.02 -1.04
N CYS A 88 -10.38 -7.31 -0.77
CA CYS A 88 -11.45 -7.25 -1.77
C CYS A 88 -11.84 -5.82 -2.13
N ASN A 89 -12.03 -4.94 -1.14
CA ASN A 89 -12.34 -3.54 -1.42
C ASN A 89 -11.15 -2.83 -2.07
N PHE A 90 -9.94 -3.07 -1.58
CA PHE A 90 -8.75 -2.48 -2.16
C PHE A 90 -8.59 -2.85 -3.64
N LEU A 91 -8.60 -4.15 -3.98
CA LEU A 91 -8.47 -4.59 -5.37
C LEU A 91 -9.62 -4.08 -6.25
N TYR A 92 -10.85 -4.05 -5.74
CA TYR A 92 -11.98 -3.50 -6.49
C TYR A 92 -11.77 -2.03 -6.86
N HIS A 93 -11.31 -1.21 -5.90
CA HIS A 93 -11.02 0.20 -6.16
C HIS A 93 -9.87 0.37 -7.14
N ILE A 94 -8.79 -0.40 -6.98
CA ILE A 94 -7.65 -0.38 -7.91
C ILE A 94 -8.12 -0.74 -9.32
N GLN A 95 -8.82 -1.86 -9.47
CA GLN A 95 -9.33 -2.32 -10.75
C GLN A 95 -10.20 -1.24 -11.43
N ARG A 96 -11.14 -0.63 -10.69
CA ARG A 96 -12.01 0.41 -11.23
C ARG A 96 -11.27 1.67 -11.67
N GLU A 97 -10.23 2.05 -10.94
CA GLU A 97 -9.50 3.30 -11.17
C GLU A 97 -8.41 3.17 -12.24
N PHE A 98 -7.78 2.00 -12.34
CA PHE A 98 -6.71 1.72 -13.29
C PHE A 98 -7.19 1.11 -14.61
N GLN A 99 -8.43 0.61 -14.68
CA GLN A 99 -9.09 0.29 -15.96
C GLN A 99 -9.48 1.54 -16.77
N ARG A 100 -9.28 2.75 -16.24
CA ARG A 100 -9.35 3.99 -17.02
C ARG A 100 -8.04 4.20 -17.75
N ASN A 101 -8.09 4.35 -19.07
CA ASN A 101 -6.90 4.46 -19.94
C ASN A 101 -5.85 5.48 -19.45
N GLU A 102 -6.27 6.59 -18.84
CA GLU A 102 -5.40 7.64 -18.30
C GLU A 102 -4.45 7.20 -17.16
N ASN A 103 -4.73 6.09 -16.48
CA ASN A 103 -3.93 5.62 -15.34
C ASN A 103 -3.26 4.26 -15.62
N LEU A 104 -3.40 3.69 -16.82
CA LEU A 104 -2.86 2.38 -17.17
C LEU A 104 -1.35 2.29 -16.91
N ASP A 105 -0.58 3.31 -17.30
CA ASP A 105 0.87 3.27 -17.09
C ASP A 105 1.27 3.22 -15.61
N VAL A 106 0.54 3.96 -14.75
CA VAL A 106 0.77 3.95 -13.29
C VAL A 106 0.48 2.54 -12.75
N PHE A 107 -0.55 1.88 -13.26
CA PHE A 107 -0.88 0.51 -12.89
C PHE A 107 0.22 -0.47 -13.30
N GLU A 108 0.61 -0.45 -14.58
CA GLU A 108 1.59 -1.38 -15.13
C GLU A 108 2.99 -1.20 -14.51
N HIS A 109 3.39 0.03 -14.25
CA HIS A 109 4.76 0.33 -13.86
C HIS A 109 4.98 0.54 -12.36
N ILE A 110 3.92 0.82 -11.58
CA ILE A 110 4.02 0.93 -10.12
C ILE A 110 3.26 -0.20 -9.44
N PHE A 111 1.97 -0.36 -9.77
CA PHE A 111 1.10 -1.28 -9.03
C PHE A 111 1.41 -2.77 -9.29
N ILE A 112 1.58 -3.18 -10.56
CA ILE A 112 1.92 -4.57 -10.89
C ILE A 112 3.23 -5.00 -10.19
N PRO A 113 4.33 -4.23 -10.23
CA PRO A 113 5.55 -4.57 -9.50
C PRO A 113 5.34 -4.70 -7.98
N MET A 114 4.49 -3.85 -7.38
CA MET A 114 4.12 -4.00 -5.96
C MET A 114 3.39 -5.31 -5.72
N PHE A 115 2.44 -5.66 -6.58
CA PHE A 115 1.62 -6.87 -6.47
C PHE A 115 2.42 -8.15 -6.67
N GLN A 116 3.39 -8.16 -7.58
CA GLN A 116 4.31 -9.28 -7.79
C GLN A 116 5.13 -9.63 -6.53
N ARG A 117 5.24 -8.70 -5.58
CA ARG A 117 5.95 -8.91 -4.30
C ARG A 117 5.04 -9.38 -3.17
N VAL A 118 3.76 -9.68 -3.46
CA VAL A 118 2.76 -10.12 -2.48
C VAL A 118 2.45 -11.59 -2.67
N ARG A 119 2.39 -12.34 -1.57
CA ARG A 119 1.86 -13.70 -1.59
C ARG A 119 0.34 -13.69 -1.76
N PHE A 120 -0.18 -14.60 -2.58
CA PHE A 120 -1.62 -14.75 -2.79
C PHE A 120 -2.37 -15.02 -1.46
N ASN A 121 -3.44 -14.25 -1.20
CA ASN A 121 -4.22 -14.34 0.04
C ASN A 121 -5.53 -15.14 -0.18
N ALA A 122 -5.62 -16.33 0.40
CA ALA A 122 -6.80 -17.20 0.28
C ALA A 122 -8.12 -16.57 0.78
N ARG A 123 -8.07 -15.56 1.67
CA ARG A 123 -9.26 -14.83 2.14
C ARG A 123 -9.98 -14.07 1.02
N LEU A 124 -9.31 -13.80 -0.10
CA LEU A 124 -9.92 -13.20 -1.30
C LEU A 124 -11.03 -14.07 -1.89
N ILE A 125 -10.94 -15.40 -1.75
CA ILE A 125 -11.89 -16.35 -2.34
C ILE A 125 -13.16 -16.46 -1.49
N ASP A 126 -13.06 -16.16 -0.19
CA ASP A 126 -14.10 -16.43 0.81
C ASP A 126 -14.81 -15.16 1.32
N SER A 127 -14.53 -13.99 0.74
CA SER A 127 -15.03 -12.70 1.24
C SER A 127 -15.83 -11.89 0.23
N ASP A 128 -17.04 -11.49 0.63
CA ASP A 128 -17.86 -10.48 -0.06
C ASP A 128 -17.47 -9.06 0.44
N ARG A 129 -17.32 -8.10 -0.48
CA ARG A 129 -16.90 -6.72 -0.21
C ARG A 129 -17.70 -6.05 0.90
N LYS A 130 -19.01 -6.29 0.96
CA LYS A 130 -19.89 -5.73 2.02
C LYS A 130 -19.58 -6.32 3.40
N ARG A 131 -19.20 -7.59 3.46
CA ARG A 131 -18.82 -8.29 4.71
C ARG A 131 -17.42 -7.90 5.18
N GLU A 132 -16.56 -7.44 4.29
CA GLU A 132 -15.19 -7.00 4.60
C GLU A 132 -15.15 -5.68 5.40
N LEU A 133 -16.12 -4.79 5.12
CA LEU A 133 -16.32 -3.49 5.79
C LEU A 133 -17.27 -3.57 6.99
N ASP A 134 -17.64 -4.77 7.45
CA ASP A 134 -18.44 -4.90 8.67
C ASP A 134 -17.56 -4.58 9.89
N LYS A 135 -17.75 -3.37 10.42
CA LYS A 135 -17.05 -2.85 11.61
C LYS A 135 -17.18 -3.80 12.81
N VAL A 136 -18.35 -4.38 13.04
CA VAL A 136 -18.61 -5.23 14.21
C VAL A 136 -17.91 -6.58 14.05
N LYS A 137 -17.84 -7.12 12.82
CA LYS A 137 -17.03 -8.31 12.54
C LYS A 137 -15.53 -8.03 12.72
N ARG A 138 -15.05 -6.87 12.28
CA ARG A 138 -13.63 -6.47 12.40
C ARG A 138 -13.18 -6.28 13.83
N LEU A 139 -13.99 -5.60 14.64
CA LEU A 139 -13.73 -5.44 16.08
C LEU A 139 -13.66 -6.81 16.78
N ARG A 140 -14.51 -7.77 16.36
CA ARG A 140 -14.48 -9.15 16.89
C ARG A 140 -13.30 -9.99 16.38
N GLN A 141 -12.72 -9.66 15.22
CA GLN A 141 -11.56 -10.35 14.63
C GLN A 141 -10.20 -9.79 15.08
N HIS A 142 -10.16 -8.82 16.00
CA HIS A 142 -8.94 -8.17 16.52
C HIS A 142 -7.95 -9.10 17.26
N SER A 143 -8.20 -10.42 17.32
CA SER A 143 -7.35 -11.38 18.01
C SER A 143 -6.15 -11.89 17.20
N SER A 144 -6.00 -11.51 15.93
CA SER A 144 -4.84 -11.87 15.11
C SER A 144 -4.02 -10.65 14.76
N ASN A 145 -2.70 -10.74 14.95
CA ASN A 145 -1.78 -9.63 14.87
C ASN A 145 -1.55 -9.24 13.40
N THR A 146 -2.44 -8.40 12.84
CA THR A 146 -2.48 -7.97 11.44
C THR A 146 -1.13 -7.49 10.89
N ILE A 147 -0.29 -6.88 11.73
CA ILE A 147 1.06 -6.42 11.38
C ILE A 147 1.97 -7.61 11.02
N PHE A 148 1.86 -8.72 11.75
CA PHE A 148 2.61 -9.94 11.49
C PHE A 148 2.17 -10.62 10.19
N ASP A 149 0.86 -10.62 9.92
CA ASP A 149 0.31 -11.13 8.66
C ASP A 149 0.76 -10.27 7.46
N ALA A 150 0.76 -8.94 7.59
CA ALA A 150 1.25 -8.03 6.55
C ALA A 150 2.75 -8.20 6.29
N ARG A 151 3.56 -8.43 7.35
CA ARG A 151 4.99 -8.76 7.22
C ARG A 151 5.23 -10.10 6.53
N LYS A 152 4.44 -11.13 6.84
CA LYS A 152 4.53 -12.46 6.19
C LYS A 152 4.17 -12.43 4.70
N LEU A 153 3.37 -11.47 4.28
CA LEU A 153 2.94 -11.31 2.89
C LEU A 153 3.95 -10.53 2.03
N SER A 154 4.84 -9.75 2.66
CA SER A 154 5.92 -9.03 1.99
C SER A 154 7.09 -9.97 1.65
N LEU A 155 7.52 -9.97 0.39
CA LEU A 155 8.74 -10.64 -0.06
C LEU A 155 10.00 -9.75 0.08
N ASP A 156 9.89 -8.58 0.71
CA ASP A 156 10.99 -7.62 0.85
C ASP A 156 11.92 -7.97 2.03
N PRO A 157 13.26 -8.11 1.83
CA PRO A 157 14.20 -8.57 2.86
C PRO A 157 14.25 -7.69 4.12
N LEU A 158 13.82 -6.42 4.02
CA LEU A 158 13.79 -5.47 5.14
C LEU A 158 12.63 -5.72 6.13
N PHE A 159 11.60 -6.46 5.73
CA PHE A 159 10.45 -6.78 6.56
C PHE A 159 10.43 -8.23 7.08
N GLY A 160 11.44 -9.04 6.71
CA GLY A 160 11.43 -10.50 6.89
C GLY A 160 12.71 -11.12 7.45
N ARG A 161 13.44 -10.45 8.35
CA ARG A 161 14.40 -11.13 9.22
C ARG A 161 13.86 -11.22 10.65
N GLU A 162 13.24 -12.34 10.97
CA GLU A 162 13.37 -12.89 12.32
C GLU A 162 14.71 -13.62 12.35
N SER A 163 15.67 -13.05 13.09
CA SER A 163 16.86 -13.75 13.55
C SER A 163 16.51 -14.72 14.67
#